data_AF-A0A2N2GSK8-F1
#
_entry.id   AF-A0A2N2GSK8-F1
#
_cell.length_a   1.000
_cell.length_b   1.000
_cell.length_c   1.000
_cell.angle_alpha   90.00
_cell.angle_beta   90.00
_cell.angle_gamma   90.00
#
_symmetry.space_group_name_H-M   'P 1'
#
loop_
_entity.id
_entity.type
_entity.pdbx_description
1 polymer ?
#
loop_
_entity_poly.entity_id
_entity_poly.type
_entity_poly.pdbx_seq_one_letter_code
_entity_poly.pdbx_strand_id
1 'polypeptide(L)'
;KDDLFMECGGGRTSGVEVLVSKDMSEVEDGKVTVEGPDIKDIQVGQNLPLGILVEVAGRGMQSDFEPILERQFHHLINYIQGIMHMGQRNIMWLRIGKAAVEKGFSLAHIGKVLHGKLHQEFGAIVDKIQVKIYTELDKVEEVQELARKVYAERDERLGSMTDETEEVFYSCTLCQSFAPSHVCVITPERIGMCGAYNWLDGKASFQINPTGPNQPIQKGDCLDEKLGRFKGINDFVDQTSRGAVTDLALYSLMNSPMTACGCFEAIAAMLPQCNGIMVVNRDYSGMTPSGMKFTSLAGMAGGGAQTPGFIGVSKHFMTSPKLFVAEGGLQRMVWLPKMMKEEIKDKLMERCKEIGMPEFYDMIATEENGTTEEEILAFMKKVGHPALEMEALV
;
A
#
# COMPACT_ATOMS: atom_id res chain seq x y z
N LYS A 1 10.34 -6.74 -19.94
CA LYS A 1 11.32 -7.73 -19.43
C LYS A 1 12.64 -7.59 -20.17
N ASP A 2 12.61 -7.28 -21.46
CA ASP A 2 13.81 -7.23 -22.31
C ASP A 2 14.82 -6.16 -21.89
N ASP A 3 14.34 -5.04 -21.32
CA ASP A 3 15.21 -3.95 -20.82
C ASP A 3 15.69 -4.12 -19.37
N LEU A 4 15.28 -5.20 -18.70
CA LEU A 4 15.57 -5.43 -17.29
C LEU A 4 17.00 -5.98 -17.11
N PHE A 5 17.77 -5.37 -16.21
CA PHE A 5 19.08 -5.87 -15.79
C PHE A 5 18.94 -6.80 -14.59
N MET A 6 18.27 -6.37 -13.51
CA MET A 6 18.04 -7.17 -12.30
C MET A 6 16.82 -6.68 -11.52
N GLU A 7 16.36 -7.51 -10.57
CA GLU A 7 15.28 -7.19 -9.63
C GLU A 7 15.72 -7.50 -8.18
N CYS A 8 15.20 -6.74 -7.22
CA CYS A 8 15.31 -7.02 -5.79
C CYS A 8 13.93 -6.89 -5.13
N GLY A 9 13.54 -7.81 -4.24
CA GLY A 9 12.22 -7.80 -3.60
C GLY A 9 11.09 -8.31 -4.50
N GLY A 10 9.87 -7.80 -4.31
CA GLY A 10 8.69 -8.15 -5.12
C GLY A 10 8.36 -9.64 -5.15
N GLY A 11 8.58 -10.33 -4.02
CA GLY A 11 8.43 -11.78 -3.90
C GLY A 11 9.46 -12.61 -4.68
N ARG A 12 10.50 -12.00 -5.26
CA ARG A 12 11.59 -12.69 -5.98
C ARG A 12 12.80 -12.96 -5.09
N THR A 13 13.13 -12.01 -4.23
CA THR A 13 14.19 -12.07 -3.22
C THR A 13 13.72 -11.35 -1.95
N SER A 14 14.46 -11.48 -0.84
CA SER A 14 14.19 -10.70 0.37
C SER A 14 14.40 -9.21 0.09
N GLY A 15 13.47 -8.35 0.50
CA GLY A 15 13.48 -6.94 0.20
C GLY A 15 12.90 -6.14 1.36
N VAL A 16 13.63 -5.14 1.85
CA VAL A 16 13.17 -4.28 2.94
C VAL A 16 13.71 -2.86 2.79
N GLU A 17 12.85 -1.88 3.04
CA GLU A 17 13.24 -0.49 3.20
C GLU A 17 12.69 0.04 4.51
N VAL A 18 13.52 0.66 5.34
CA VAL A 18 13.11 1.18 6.65
C VAL A 18 13.83 2.47 6.97
N LEU A 19 13.11 3.45 7.51
CA LEU A 19 13.67 4.67 8.07
C LEU A 19 13.55 4.64 9.59
N VAL A 20 14.62 4.98 10.30
CA VAL A 20 14.62 5.08 11.77
C VAL A 20 15.25 6.38 12.23
N SER A 21 14.71 6.95 13.29
CA SER A 21 15.34 8.06 14.01
C SER A 21 16.45 7.56 14.95
N LYS A 22 17.50 8.37 15.09
CA LYS A 22 18.68 8.10 15.92
C LYS A 22 19.13 9.38 16.63
N ASP A 23 20.01 9.22 17.62
CA ASP A 23 20.63 10.38 18.27
C ASP A 23 21.57 11.11 17.32
N MET A 24 21.71 12.43 17.50
CA MET A 24 22.54 13.27 16.63
C MET A 24 24.01 12.80 16.51
N SER A 25 24.53 12.14 17.55
CA SER A 25 25.89 11.59 17.59
C SER A 25 26.06 10.28 16.83
N GLU A 26 24.97 9.57 16.56
CA GLU A 26 24.99 8.27 15.88
C GLU A 26 24.92 8.38 14.36
N VAL A 27 24.49 9.55 13.84
CA VAL A 27 24.31 9.80 12.41
C VAL A 27 25.44 10.66 11.85
N GLU A 28 26.13 10.13 10.85
CA GLU A 28 27.11 10.85 10.03
C GLU A 28 26.43 11.35 8.74
N ASP A 29 26.16 12.65 8.67
CA ASP A 29 25.39 13.22 7.56
C ASP A 29 26.08 13.01 6.20
N GLY A 30 25.30 12.59 5.21
CA GLY A 30 25.79 12.33 3.85
C GLY A 30 26.53 11.01 3.69
N LYS A 31 26.70 10.23 4.76
CA LYS A 31 27.33 8.91 4.66
C LYS A 31 26.40 7.94 3.94
N VAL A 32 26.92 7.33 2.87
CA VAL A 32 26.26 6.26 2.13
C VAL A 32 27.18 5.04 2.12
N THR A 33 26.69 3.90 2.62
CA THR A 33 27.41 2.62 2.56
C THR A 33 26.66 1.61 1.71
N VAL A 34 27.41 0.78 1.00
CA VAL A 34 26.91 -0.41 0.30
C VAL A 34 27.71 -1.60 0.84
N GLU A 35 27.04 -2.49 1.56
CA GLU A 35 27.62 -3.71 2.12
C GLU A 35 27.11 -4.92 1.33
N GLY A 36 28.03 -5.58 0.65
CA GLY A 36 27.75 -6.65 -0.32
C GLY A 36 28.03 -6.23 -1.77
N PRO A 37 27.68 -7.10 -2.74
CA PRO A 37 27.85 -6.82 -4.17
C PRO A 37 27.09 -5.55 -4.62
N ASP A 38 27.76 -4.71 -5.41
CA ASP A 38 27.13 -3.56 -6.09
C ASP A 38 26.94 -3.88 -7.59
N ILE A 39 26.25 -3.01 -8.34
CA ILE A 39 25.83 -3.23 -9.73
C ILE A 39 26.96 -3.71 -10.65
N LYS A 40 28.19 -3.19 -10.46
CA LYS A 40 29.38 -3.57 -11.27
C LYS A 40 29.79 -5.03 -11.10
N ASP A 41 29.40 -5.67 -10.00
CA ASP A 41 29.78 -7.03 -9.61
C ASP A 41 28.71 -8.06 -10.03
N ILE A 42 27.63 -7.60 -10.68
CA ILE A 42 26.41 -8.37 -10.95
C ILE A 42 26.26 -8.66 -12.44
N GLN A 43 25.79 -9.86 -12.77
CA GLN A 43 25.44 -10.24 -14.13
C GLN A 43 23.97 -9.95 -14.43
N VAL A 44 23.64 -9.74 -15.71
CA VAL A 44 22.25 -9.57 -16.15
C VAL A 44 21.41 -10.77 -15.70
N GLY A 45 20.30 -10.50 -15.01
CA GLY A 45 19.36 -11.49 -14.49
C GLY A 45 19.71 -12.03 -13.10
N GLN A 46 20.86 -11.66 -12.54
CA GLN A 46 21.23 -12.03 -11.17
C GLN A 46 20.52 -11.11 -10.17
N ASN A 47 19.41 -11.59 -9.64
CA ASN A 47 18.65 -10.89 -8.60
C ASN A 47 19.36 -10.96 -7.24
N LEU A 48 19.22 -9.93 -6.42
CA LEU A 48 19.82 -9.84 -5.09
C LEU A 48 18.75 -9.60 -4.01
N PRO A 49 18.98 -10.04 -2.76
CA PRO A 49 18.26 -9.45 -1.65
C PRO A 49 18.66 -7.97 -1.50
N LEU A 50 17.78 -7.15 -0.93
CA LEU A 50 18.05 -5.72 -0.74
C LEU A 50 17.49 -5.20 0.58
N GLY A 51 18.35 -4.56 1.36
CA GLY A 51 17.98 -3.82 2.56
C GLY A 51 18.38 -2.35 2.41
N ILE A 52 17.41 -1.43 2.48
CA ILE A 52 17.66 0.02 2.51
C ILE A 52 17.34 0.52 3.93
N LEU A 53 18.36 0.80 4.72
CA LEU A 53 18.21 1.38 6.06
C LEU A 53 18.62 2.85 6.00
N VAL A 54 17.68 3.75 6.26
CA VAL A 54 17.94 5.19 6.38
C VAL A 54 17.87 5.59 7.85
N GLU A 55 18.96 6.13 8.36
CA GLU A 55 19.04 6.67 9.72
C GLU A 55 18.97 8.20 9.62
N VAL A 56 18.02 8.79 10.34
CA VAL A 56 17.83 10.24 10.38
C VAL A 56 18.00 10.76 11.80
N ALA A 57 18.48 11.99 11.92
CA ALA A 57 18.48 12.71 13.18
C ALA A 57 18.15 14.19 12.92
N GLY A 58 17.39 14.80 13.81
CA GLY A 58 17.06 16.21 13.71
C GLY A 58 16.32 16.72 14.93
N ARG A 59 16.48 18.01 15.23
CA ARG A 59 15.86 18.66 16.40
C ARG A 59 14.34 18.67 16.33
N GLY A 60 13.78 18.67 15.12
CA GLY A 60 12.34 18.57 14.86
C GLY A 60 11.88 17.16 14.54
N MET A 61 12.76 16.16 14.54
CA MET A 61 12.41 14.79 14.19
C MET A 61 11.63 14.13 15.33
N GLN A 62 10.57 13.42 14.97
CA GLN A 62 9.76 12.62 15.88
C GLN A 62 9.56 11.24 15.27
N SER A 63 9.38 10.22 16.09
CA SER A 63 9.13 8.85 15.61
C SER A 63 7.85 8.74 14.76
N ASP A 64 6.92 9.69 14.91
CA ASP A 64 5.69 9.78 14.11
C ASP A 64 5.95 10.31 12.69
N PHE A 65 7.09 10.95 12.44
CA PHE A 65 7.46 11.45 11.12
C PHE A 65 8.18 10.41 10.27
N GLU A 66 8.71 9.35 10.90
CA GLU A 66 9.44 8.31 10.18
C GLU A 66 8.66 7.68 9.01
N PRO A 67 7.39 7.23 9.17
CA PRO A 67 6.63 6.68 8.04
C PRO A 67 6.42 7.70 6.90
N ILE A 68 6.36 9.00 7.22
CA ILE A 68 6.21 10.07 6.22
C ILE A 68 7.41 10.12 5.30
N LEU A 69 8.60 10.09 5.89
CA LEU A 69 9.88 10.14 5.18
C LEU A 69 10.16 8.81 4.47
N GLU A 70 9.88 7.67 5.13
CA GLU A 70 10.06 6.33 4.55
C GLU A 70 9.24 6.19 3.26
N ARG A 71 8.00 6.71 3.23
CA ARG A 71 7.18 6.66 2.02
C ARG A 71 7.78 7.43 0.84
N GLN A 72 8.60 8.45 1.08
CA GLN A 72 9.22 9.20 0.01
C GLN A 72 10.17 8.33 -0.80
N PHE A 73 10.70 7.24 -0.25
CA PHE A 73 11.61 6.34 -0.96
C PHE A 73 11.00 5.89 -2.29
N HIS A 74 9.70 5.60 -2.28
CA HIS A 74 8.99 5.24 -3.49
C HIS A 74 9.09 6.29 -4.59
N HIS A 75 8.84 7.56 -4.32
CA HIS A 75 8.88 8.60 -5.36
C HIS A 75 10.30 9.01 -5.70
N LEU A 76 11.15 9.16 -4.68
CA LEU A 76 12.52 9.62 -4.83
C LEU A 76 13.38 8.63 -5.62
N ILE A 77 13.22 7.32 -5.37
CA ILE A 77 13.92 6.29 -6.14
C ILE A 77 13.41 6.24 -7.58
N ASN A 78 12.09 6.40 -7.80
CA ASN A 78 11.51 6.46 -9.15
C ASN A 78 11.93 7.71 -9.96
N TYR A 79 12.51 8.73 -9.35
CA TYR A 79 13.09 9.87 -10.09
C TYR A 79 14.40 9.50 -10.80
N ILE A 80 15.03 8.39 -10.42
CA ILE A 80 16.25 7.91 -11.07
C ILE A 80 15.87 7.23 -12.39
N GLN A 81 16.27 7.83 -13.52
CA GLN A 81 15.96 7.28 -14.83
C GLN A 81 16.45 5.83 -14.98
N GLY A 82 15.54 4.93 -15.34
CA GLY A 82 15.83 3.51 -15.56
C GLY A 82 15.76 2.66 -14.28
N ILE A 83 15.35 3.24 -13.16
CA ILE A 83 15.02 2.54 -11.92
C ILE A 83 13.52 2.60 -11.71
N MET A 84 12.94 1.48 -11.26
CA MET A 84 11.57 1.44 -10.78
C MET A 84 11.55 0.94 -9.34
N HIS A 85 10.85 1.66 -8.49
CA HIS A 85 10.54 1.24 -7.13
C HIS A 85 9.03 1.08 -6.96
N MET A 86 8.58 0.00 -6.32
CA MET A 86 7.18 -0.25 -5.99
C MET A 86 7.08 -0.88 -4.62
N GLY A 87 5.89 -0.82 -4.01
CA GLY A 87 5.67 -1.37 -2.68
C GLY A 87 6.07 -0.40 -1.57
N GLN A 88 6.36 -0.96 -0.41
CA GLN A 88 6.62 -0.28 0.86
C GLN A 88 7.20 -1.29 1.87
N ARG A 89 7.85 -0.83 2.94
CA ARG A 89 8.31 -1.66 4.06
C ARG A 89 9.11 -2.89 3.58
N ASN A 90 8.72 -4.09 4.01
CA ASN A 90 9.34 -5.38 3.67
C ASN A 90 8.68 -6.08 2.46
N ILE A 91 7.86 -5.36 1.70
CA ILE A 91 7.30 -5.83 0.43
C ILE A 91 7.69 -4.90 -0.73
N MET A 92 8.75 -4.12 -0.54
CA MET A 92 9.33 -3.29 -1.59
C MET A 92 9.76 -4.14 -2.80
N TRP A 93 9.81 -3.49 -3.96
CA TRP A 93 10.27 -4.09 -5.20
C TRP A 93 11.04 -3.07 -6.03
N LEU A 94 12.30 -3.39 -6.29
CA LEU A 94 13.19 -2.58 -7.12
C LEU A 94 13.46 -3.31 -8.45
N ARG A 95 13.37 -2.59 -9.57
CA ARG A 95 13.84 -3.02 -10.88
C ARG A 95 14.87 -2.05 -11.42
N ILE A 96 15.94 -2.60 -11.97
CA ILE A 96 17.04 -1.82 -12.55
C ILE A 96 17.13 -2.15 -14.04
N GLY A 97 17.04 -1.14 -14.90
CA GLY A 97 17.13 -1.28 -16.35
C GLY A 97 18.57 -1.29 -16.86
N LYS A 98 18.82 -2.00 -17.97
CA LYS A 98 20.14 -2.12 -18.62
C LYS A 98 20.76 -0.75 -18.93
N ALA A 99 19.95 0.18 -19.45
CA ALA A 99 20.39 1.53 -19.78
C ALA A 99 20.88 2.35 -18.57
N ALA A 100 20.35 2.09 -17.36
CA ALA A 100 20.84 2.75 -16.14
C ALA A 100 22.24 2.23 -15.78
N VAL A 101 22.43 0.91 -15.88
CA VAL A 101 23.72 0.25 -15.64
C VAL A 101 24.78 0.72 -16.63
N GLU A 102 24.45 0.78 -17.92
CA GLU A 102 25.35 1.29 -18.97
C GLU A 102 25.81 2.74 -18.72
N LYS A 103 24.96 3.55 -18.09
CA LYS A 103 25.28 4.93 -17.69
C LYS A 103 26.03 5.04 -16.36
N GLY A 104 26.40 3.91 -15.74
CA GLY A 104 27.17 3.86 -14.51
C GLY A 104 26.34 3.93 -13.23
N PHE A 105 25.09 3.48 -13.24
CA PHE A 105 24.30 3.37 -12.01
C PHE A 105 24.97 2.43 -10.99
N SER A 106 24.95 2.83 -9.72
CA SER A 106 25.41 2.09 -8.55
C SER A 106 24.32 2.20 -7.48
N LEU A 107 24.19 1.19 -6.62
CA LEU A 107 23.25 1.24 -5.51
C LEU A 107 23.52 2.44 -4.59
N ALA A 108 24.78 2.89 -4.46
CA ALA A 108 25.12 4.09 -3.71
C ALA A 108 24.41 5.36 -4.23
N HIS A 109 23.99 5.39 -5.51
CA HIS A 109 23.20 6.51 -6.04
C HIS A 109 21.81 6.60 -5.44
N ILE A 110 21.21 5.48 -5.01
CA ILE A 110 19.96 5.49 -4.22
C ILE A 110 20.20 6.28 -2.93
N GLY A 111 21.26 5.97 -2.20
CA GLY A 111 21.59 6.67 -0.96
C GLY A 111 21.85 8.16 -1.15
N LYS A 112 22.54 8.56 -2.22
CA LYS A 112 22.76 9.97 -2.55
C LYS A 112 21.46 10.71 -2.86
N VAL A 113 20.55 10.07 -3.60
CA VAL A 113 19.23 10.65 -3.93
C VAL A 113 18.39 10.78 -2.68
N LEU A 114 18.30 9.73 -1.85
CA LEU A 114 17.56 9.78 -0.59
C LEU A 114 18.10 10.87 0.34
N HIS A 115 19.42 10.94 0.55
CA HIS A 115 20.06 12.01 1.34
C HIS A 115 19.69 13.40 0.83
N GLY A 116 19.98 13.69 -0.45
CA GLY A 116 19.80 15.03 -1.00
C GLY A 116 18.33 15.47 -1.06
N LYS A 117 17.44 14.55 -1.44
CA LYS A 117 16.01 14.86 -1.61
C LYS A 117 15.26 14.96 -0.28
N LEU A 118 15.55 14.08 0.68
CA LEU A 118 14.96 14.19 2.01
C LEU A 118 15.42 15.47 2.71
N HIS A 119 16.69 15.87 2.58
CA HIS A 119 17.15 17.19 3.06
C HIS A 119 16.42 18.34 2.37
N GLN A 120 16.27 18.27 1.06
CA GLN A 120 15.57 19.31 0.30
C GLN A 120 14.12 19.50 0.76
N GLU A 121 13.41 18.39 1.03
CA GLU A 121 11.97 18.40 1.28
C GLU A 121 11.63 18.50 2.78
N PHE A 122 12.52 18.00 3.65
CA PHE A 122 12.28 17.82 5.09
C PHE A 122 13.39 18.42 5.97
N GLY A 123 14.28 19.27 5.42
CA GLY A 123 15.39 19.90 6.16
C GLY A 123 14.96 20.82 7.32
N ALA A 124 13.66 21.14 7.44
CA ALA A 124 13.11 21.82 8.61
C ALA A 124 13.00 20.90 9.84
N ILE A 125 12.90 19.59 9.64
CA ILE A 125 12.73 18.59 10.70
C ILE A 125 13.93 17.64 10.82
N VAL A 126 14.63 17.36 9.72
CA VAL A 126 15.80 16.48 9.67
C VAL A 126 17.07 17.29 9.47
N ASP A 127 18.03 17.13 10.38
CA ASP A 127 19.32 17.82 10.35
C ASP A 127 20.44 16.93 9.76
N LYS A 128 20.34 15.60 9.87
CA LYS A 128 21.32 14.63 9.34
C LYS A 128 20.66 13.38 8.80
N ILE A 129 21.23 12.84 7.72
CA ILE A 129 20.77 11.62 7.07
C ILE A 129 21.96 10.74 6.71
N GLN A 130 21.88 9.47 7.08
CA GLN A 130 22.82 8.42 6.71
C GLN A 130 22.06 7.28 6.05
N VAL A 131 22.60 6.72 4.96
CA VAL A 131 21.96 5.63 4.23
C VAL A 131 22.88 4.41 4.19
N LYS A 132 22.36 3.26 4.59
CA LYS A 132 23.04 1.97 4.54
C LYS A 132 22.27 1.04 3.60
N ILE A 133 22.96 0.52 2.59
CA ILE A 133 22.40 -0.40 1.62
C ILE A 133 23.08 -1.76 1.80
N TYR A 134 22.27 -2.80 1.91
CA TYR A 134 22.72 -4.17 2.11
C TYR A 134 22.26 -5.05 0.96
N THR A 135 23.17 -5.86 0.41
CA THR A 135 22.87 -6.84 -0.65
C THR A 135 23.30 -8.26 -0.30
N GLU A 136 23.90 -8.47 0.88
CA GLU A 136 24.15 -9.78 1.47
C GLU A 136 22.94 -10.25 2.27
N LEU A 137 22.49 -11.49 2.04
CA LEU A 137 21.25 -12.02 2.61
C LEU A 137 21.20 -11.88 4.14
N ASP A 138 22.26 -12.30 4.85
CA ASP A 138 22.29 -12.26 6.32
C ASP A 138 22.12 -10.84 6.85
N LYS A 139 22.70 -9.85 6.17
CA LYS A 139 22.54 -8.42 6.52
C LYS A 139 21.16 -7.89 6.19
N VAL A 140 20.56 -8.31 5.08
CA VAL A 140 19.19 -7.96 4.74
C VAL A 140 18.21 -8.52 5.77
N GLU A 141 18.41 -9.75 6.25
CA GLU A 141 17.59 -10.36 7.30
C GLU A 141 17.75 -9.66 8.66
N GLU A 142 18.96 -9.19 9.01
CA GLU A 142 19.18 -8.33 10.20
C GLU A 142 18.34 -7.04 10.12
N VAL A 143 18.33 -6.36 8.96
CA VAL A 143 17.51 -5.16 8.74
C VAL A 143 16.02 -5.50 8.75
N GLN A 144 15.63 -6.65 8.18
CA GLN A 144 14.24 -7.07 8.16
C GLN A 144 13.69 -7.31 9.56
N GLU A 145 14.50 -7.86 10.47
CA GLU A 145 14.11 -8.03 11.87
C GLU A 145 13.95 -6.70 12.62
N LEU A 146 14.85 -5.75 12.39
CA LEU A 146 14.69 -4.37 12.89
C LEU A 146 13.38 -3.76 12.36
N ALA A 147 13.18 -3.85 11.06
CA ALA A 147 12.04 -3.28 10.37
C ALA A 147 10.71 -3.85 10.88
N ARG A 148 10.61 -5.17 11.10
CA ARG A 148 9.42 -5.81 11.68
C ARG A 148 9.00 -5.19 13.02
N LYS A 149 9.97 -4.90 13.90
CA LYS A 149 9.70 -4.27 15.21
C LYS A 149 9.19 -2.84 15.03
N VAL A 150 9.87 -2.06 14.19
CA VAL A 150 9.47 -0.68 13.88
C VAL A 150 8.06 -0.63 13.29
N TYR A 151 7.71 -1.54 12.38
CA TYR A 151 6.37 -1.57 11.78
C TYR A 151 5.29 -1.99 12.76
N ALA A 152 5.57 -2.95 13.64
CA ALA A 152 4.64 -3.35 14.69
C ALA A 152 4.32 -2.16 15.62
N GLU A 153 5.34 -1.43 16.07
CA GLU A 153 5.17 -0.23 16.91
C GLU A 153 4.39 0.88 16.19
N ARG A 154 4.58 1.06 14.87
CA ARG A 154 3.82 2.04 14.08
C ARG A 154 2.36 1.61 13.90
N ASP A 155 2.11 0.33 13.66
CA ASP A 155 0.77 -0.21 13.51
C ASP A 155 -0.02 -0.14 14.84
N GLU A 156 0.64 -0.31 15.99
CA GLU A 156 0.00 -0.17 17.32
C GLU A 156 -0.43 1.27 17.66
N ARG A 157 0.24 2.28 17.09
CA ARG A 157 -0.09 3.70 17.34
C ARG A 157 -1.43 4.15 16.77
N LEU A 158 -2.03 3.40 15.86
CA LEU A 158 -3.33 3.73 15.24
C LEU A 158 -4.50 3.79 16.24
N GLY A 159 -4.30 3.36 17.49
CA GLY A 159 -5.17 3.69 18.62
C GLY A 159 -6.61 3.15 18.46
N SER A 160 -7.55 3.77 19.18
CA SER A 160 -8.99 3.45 19.15
C SER A 160 -9.77 4.38 18.23
N MET A 161 -9.11 4.98 17.24
CA MET A 161 -9.73 5.97 16.34
C MET A 161 -10.62 5.26 15.33
N THR A 162 -11.86 5.74 15.15
CA THR A 162 -12.79 5.25 14.15
C THR A 162 -13.27 6.38 13.24
N ASP A 163 -13.84 6.03 12.10
CA ASP A 163 -14.40 7.00 11.15
C ASP A 163 -15.56 7.82 11.76
N GLU A 164 -16.29 7.26 12.74
CA GLU A 164 -17.33 7.97 13.50
C GLU A 164 -16.74 9.00 14.45
N THR A 165 -15.63 8.67 15.12
CA THR A 165 -15.04 9.53 16.16
C THR A 165 -14.29 10.73 15.61
N GLU A 166 -13.88 10.67 14.34
CA GLU A 166 -13.04 11.69 13.71
C GLU A 166 -13.81 12.55 12.72
N GLU A 167 -13.78 13.87 12.93
CA GLU A 167 -14.43 14.85 12.03
C GLU A 167 -13.59 15.20 10.80
N VAL A 168 -12.30 14.89 10.84
CA VAL A 168 -11.32 15.22 9.81
C VAL A 168 -10.75 13.94 9.22
N PHE A 169 -10.78 13.83 7.91
CA PHE A 169 -10.01 12.86 7.14
C PHE A 169 -8.86 13.56 6.42
N TYR A 170 -7.99 12.80 5.76
CA TYR A 170 -6.87 13.36 5.01
C TYR A 170 -6.90 12.91 3.56
N SER A 171 -6.70 13.85 2.65
CA SER A 171 -6.40 13.51 1.26
C SER A 171 -4.96 13.04 1.10
N CYS A 172 -4.68 12.39 -0.03
CA CYS A 172 -3.32 12.22 -0.53
C CYS A 172 -3.32 12.36 -2.05
N THR A 173 -2.57 13.34 -2.56
CA THR A 173 -2.43 13.65 -4.00
C THR A 173 -1.04 13.32 -4.56
N LEU A 174 -0.17 12.69 -3.77
CA LEU A 174 1.22 12.41 -4.10
C LEU A 174 1.38 11.49 -5.34
N CYS A 175 0.37 10.66 -5.63
CA CYS A 175 0.32 9.84 -6.83
C CYS A 175 -0.28 10.54 -8.07
N GLN A 176 -0.63 11.83 -8.01
CA GLN A 176 -1.12 12.58 -9.19
C GLN A 176 -0.06 12.78 -10.28
N SER A 177 1.22 12.59 -9.93
CA SER A 177 2.31 12.48 -10.90
C SER A 177 2.13 11.31 -11.88
N PHE A 178 1.41 10.26 -11.46
CA PHE A 178 1.10 9.09 -12.29
C PHE A 178 -0.35 9.12 -12.81
N ALA A 179 -1.32 9.43 -11.93
CA ALA A 179 -2.75 9.47 -12.26
C ALA A 179 -3.32 10.87 -11.90
N PRO A 180 -3.36 11.83 -12.84
CA PRO A 180 -3.61 13.25 -12.54
C PRO A 180 -4.93 13.57 -11.84
N SER A 181 -5.97 12.77 -12.03
CA SER A 181 -7.29 12.92 -11.40
C SER A 181 -7.44 12.14 -10.09
N HIS A 182 -6.45 11.32 -9.72
CA HIS A 182 -6.56 10.46 -8.55
C HIS A 182 -6.42 11.25 -7.24
N VAL A 183 -7.26 10.92 -6.28
CA VAL A 183 -7.20 11.42 -4.90
C VAL A 183 -7.47 10.24 -3.97
N CYS A 184 -6.51 9.89 -3.11
CA CYS A 184 -6.80 9.00 -1.99
C CYS A 184 -7.50 9.79 -0.89
N VAL A 185 -8.57 9.25 -0.32
CA VAL A 185 -9.18 9.75 0.92
C VAL A 185 -8.84 8.74 2.01
N ILE A 186 -8.06 9.17 3.00
CA ILE A 186 -7.52 8.33 4.06
C ILE A 186 -8.30 8.61 5.35
N THR A 187 -8.89 7.56 5.90
CA THR A 187 -9.66 7.59 7.15
C THR A 187 -8.96 6.71 8.20
N PRO A 188 -9.32 6.83 9.50
CA PRO A 188 -8.79 5.93 10.52
C PRO A 188 -8.94 4.45 10.16
N GLU A 189 -10.07 4.08 9.55
CA GLU A 189 -10.38 2.68 9.23
C GLU A 189 -10.14 2.33 7.74
N ARG A 190 -9.67 3.28 6.94
CA ARG A 190 -9.32 3.09 5.52
C ARG A 190 -8.00 3.76 5.17
N ILE A 191 -6.93 2.99 5.34
CA ILE A 191 -5.57 3.36 4.94
C ILE A 191 -5.50 3.64 3.42
N GLY A 192 -4.53 4.47 3.00
CA GLY A 192 -4.23 4.67 1.59
C GLY A 192 -3.93 3.34 0.90
N MET A 193 -4.39 3.17 -0.35
CA MET A 193 -4.31 1.88 -1.06
C MET A 193 -2.90 1.32 -1.25
N CYS A 194 -1.87 2.17 -1.12
CA CYS A 194 -0.47 1.76 -1.12
C CYS A 194 -0.05 0.97 0.12
N GLY A 195 -0.88 0.96 1.18
CA GLY A 195 -0.58 0.32 2.47
C GLY A 195 0.40 1.10 3.36
N ALA A 196 0.92 2.23 2.89
CA ALA A 196 2.02 2.92 3.54
C ALA A 196 1.63 4.18 4.32
N TYR A 197 0.50 4.82 3.99
CA TYR A 197 0.01 6.04 4.66
C TYR A 197 -1.34 5.79 5.29
N ASN A 198 -1.37 5.83 6.62
CA ASN A 198 -2.57 5.82 7.44
C ASN A 198 -3.04 7.24 7.78
N TRP A 199 -4.09 7.36 8.59
CA TRP A 199 -4.66 8.65 8.96
C TRP A 199 -3.71 9.54 9.75
N LEU A 200 -2.97 8.96 10.70
CA LEU A 200 -1.95 9.68 11.47
C LEU A 200 -0.83 10.17 10.56
N ASP A 201 -0.48 9.39 9.54
CA ASP A 201 0.51 9.80 8.55
C ASP A 201 0.02 11.01 7.73
N GLY A 202 -1.24 11.01 7.33
CA GLY A 202 -1.86 12.16 6.66
C GLY A 202 -1.80 13.44 7.52
N LYS A 203 -2.09 13.30 8.82
CA LYS A 203 -2.00 14.38 9.82
C LYS A 203 -0.58 14.89 10.00
N ALA A 204 0.38 14.00 10.21
CA ALA A 204 1.78 14.34 10.40
C ALA A 204 2.36 15.00 9.14
N SER A 205 2.08 14.45 7.95
CA SER A 205 2.49 15.04 6.67
C SER A 205 2.00 16.48 6.49
N PHE A 206 0.73 16.77 6.82
CA PHE A 206 0.19 18.12 6.80
C PHE A 206 0.86 19.05 7.83
N GLN A 207 1.16 18.56 9.04
CA GLN A 207 1.86 19.34 10.06
C GLN A 207 3.28 19.72 9.63
N ILE A 208 3.98 18.81 8.94
CA ILE A 208 5.32 19.04 8.42
C ILE A 208 5.29 20.04 7.26
N ASN A 209 4.36 19.86 6.32
CA ASN A 209 4.21 20.72 5.16
C ASN A 209 2.73 20.97 4.84
N PRO A 210 2.16 22.12 5.30
CA PRO A 210 0.76 22.47 5.04
C PRO A 210 0.41 22.67 3.56
N THR A 211 1.41 22.87 2.70
CA THR A 211 1.23 22.98 1.24
C THR A 211 1.49 21.66 0.51
N GLY A 212 1.76 20.60 1.26
CA GLY A 212 2.08 19.28 0.76
C GLY A 212 0.88 18.50 0.21
N PRO A 213 1.09 17.24 -0.17
CA PRO A 213 0.09 16.42 -0.85
C PRO A 213 -1.02 15.90 0.07
N ASN A 214 -0.87 16.04 1.38
CA ASN A 214 -1.86 15.63 2.36
C ASN A 214 -2.58 16.86 2.91
N GLN A 215 -3.88 16.96 2.65
CA GLN A 215 -4.70 18.09 3.09
C GLN A 215 -5.85 17.57 3.96
N PRO A 216 -6.19 18.26 5.07
CA PRO A 216 -7.33 17.89 5.90
C PRO A 216 -8.63 18.09 5.12
N ILE A 217 -9.54 17.12 5.23
CA ILE A 217 -10.89 17.15 4.68
C ILE A 217 -11.85 17.12 5.86
N GLN A 218 -12.63 18.18 6.06
CA GLN A 218 -13.76 18.15 6.98
C GLN A 218 -14.84 17.26 6.38
N LYS A 219 -15.38 16.27 7.11
CA LYS A 219 -16.46 15.41 6.60
C LYS A 219 -17.65 16.26 6.10
N GLY A 220 -18.07 17.22 6.91
CA GLY A 220 -19.28 18.00 6.63
C GLY A 220 -20.54 17.13 6.71
N ASP A 221 -21.60 17.50 5.99
CA ASP A 221 -22.88 16.80 6.06
C ASP A 221 -22.75 15.35 5.58
N CYS A 222 -23.22 14.40 6.40
CA CYS A 222 -23.39 13.00 5.99
C CYS A 222 -24.57 12.90 5.03
N LEU A 223 -24.30 12.49 3.79
CA LEU A 223 -25.29 12.35 2.72
C LEU A 223 -25.85 10.92 2.66
N ASP A 224 -24.99 9.93 2.95
CA ASP A 224 -25.35 8.51 3.03
C ASP A 224 -24.35 7.79 3.96
N GLU A 225 -24.81 7.42 5.16
CA GLU A 225 -23.97 6.77 6.17
C GLU A 225 -23.53 5.37 5.74
N LYS A 226 -24.39 4.62 5.04
CA LYS A 226 -24.10 3.25 4.59
C LYS A 226 -23.00 3.25 3.54
N LEU A 227 -23.06 4.17 2.58
CA LEU A 227 -22.05 4.33 1.54
C LEU A 227 -20.80 5.08 2.04
N GLY A 228 -20.92 5.82 3.14
CA GLY A 228 -19.88 6.74 3.61
C GLY A 228 -19.72 7.92 2.66
N ARG A 229 -20.84 8.49 2.21
CA ARG A 229 -20.86 9.72 1.39
C ARG A 229 -21.00 10.93 2.29
N PHE A 230 -20.06 11.85 2.15
CA PHE A 230 -20.02 13.08 2.91
C PHE A 230 -19.82 14.26 1.96
N LYS A 231 -20.55 15.36 2.21
CA LYS A 231 -20.52 16.54 1.34
C LYS A 231 -19.11 17.11 1.24
N GLY A 232 -18.40 17.25 2.36
CA GLY A 232 -17.05 17.83 2.38
C GLY A 232 -16.02 16.97 1.65
N ILE A 233 -16.20 15.65 1.64
CA ILE A 233 -15.38 14.74 0.83
C ILE A 233 -15.67 14.95 -0.66
N ASN A 234 -16.94 14.93 -1.06
CA ASN A 234 -17.35 15.14 -2.46
C ASN A 234 -16.85 16.50 -3.00
N ASP A 235 -17.04 17.58 -2.25
CA ASP A 235 -16.54 18.91 -2.62
C ASP A 235 -15.01 18.91 -2.81
N PHE A 236 -14.27 18.26 -1.89
CA PHE A 236 -12.82 18.20 -1.95
C PHE A 236 -12.32 17.40 -3.16
N VAL A 237 -12.90 16.22 -3.41
CA VAL A 237 -12.47 15.37 -4.53
C VAL A 237 -12.87 15.98 -5.87
N ASP A 238 -14.02 16.65 -5.98
CA ASP A 238 -14.42 17.38 -7.19
C ASP A 238 -13.38 18.43 -7.57
N GLN A 239 -13.03 19.30 -6.63
CA GLN A 239 -12.03 20.33 -6.84
C GLN A 239 -10.64 19.73 -7.16
N THR A 240 -10.20 18.76 -6.36
CA THR A 240 -8.82 18.24 -6.43
C THR A 240 -8.59 17.31 -7.62
N SER A 241 -9.64 16.65 -8.10
CA SER A 241 -9.64 15.84 -9.33
C SER A 241 -9.92 16.67 -10.59
N ARG A 242 -10.14 17.98 -10.46
CA ARG A 242 -10.48 18.92 -11.55
C ARG A 242 -11.80 18.56 -12.26
N GLY A 243 -12.81 18.16 -11.50
CA GLY A 243 -14.13 17.78 -12.00
C GLY A 243 -14.22 16.36 -12.55
N ALA A 244 -13.16 15.56 -12.45
CA ALA A 244 -13.16 14.18 -12.94
C ALA A 244 -13.92 13.22 -12.03
N VAL A 245 -13.95 13.49 -10.72
CA VAL A 245 -14.64 12.70 -9.69
C VAL A 245 -15.49 13.64 -8.84
N THR A 246 -16.80 13.58 -9.00
CA THR A 246 -17.76 14.47 -8.32
C THR A 246 -18.47 13.80 -7.14
N ASP A 247 -18.37 12.47 -7.02
CA ASP A 247 -18.98 11.68 -5.96
C ASP A 247 -18.07 10.53 -5.56
N LEU A 248 -17.97 10.25 -4.27
CA LEU A 248 -17.14 9.17 -3.73
C LEU A 248 -17.86 8.47 -2.56
N ALA A 249 -17.97 7.14 -2.64
CA ALA A 249 -18.39 6.31 -1.52
C ALA A 249 -17.16 5.69 -0.83
N LEU A 250 -17.00 5.96 0.47
CA LEU A 250 -15.91 5.41 1.26
C LEU A 250 -16.07 3.92 1.57
N TYR A 251 -17.29 3.38 1.52
CA TYR A 251 -17.56 2.03 2.01
C TYR A 251 -18.14 1.10 0.94
N SER A 252 -18.13 1.53 -0.33
CA SER A 252 -18.71 0.78 -1.45
C SER A 252 -17.69 0.42 -2.51
N LEU A 253 -17.78 -0.82 -3.00
CA LEU A 253 -17.13 -1.27 -4.23
C LEU A 253 -17.98 -0.93 -5.49
N MET A 254 -19.29 -0.92 -5.33
CA MET A 254 -20.24 -0.87 -6.46
C MET A 254 -20.71 0.54 -6.80
N ASN A 255 -20.72 1.46 -5.84
CA ASN A 255 -21.26 2.80 -6.01
C ASN A 255 -20.14 3.81 -5.86
N SER A 256 -19.80 4.54 -6.92
CA SER A 256 -18.78 5.60 -6.91
C SER A 256 -17.52 5.24 -6.09
N PRO A 257 -16.87 4.09 -6.36
CA PRO A 257 -15.69 3.68 -5.60
C PRO A 257 -14.58 4.73 -5.72
N MET A 258 -13.71 4.81 -4.72
CA MET A 258 -12.50 5.63 -4.81
C MET A 258 -11.68 5.20 -6.03
N THR A 259 -11.19 6.17 -6.82
CA THR A 259 -10.31 5.88 -7.97
C THR A 259 -8.99 5.29 -7.50
N ALA A 260 -8.25 4.61 -8.37
CA ALA A 260 -6.92 4.09 -8.04
C ALA A 260 -5.83 4.66 -8.95
N CYS A 261 -4.63 4.88 -8.38
CA CYS A 261 -3.45 5.31 -9.15
C CYS A 261 -2.79 4.11 -9.84
N GLY A 262 -1.74 3.56 -9.23
CA GLY A 262 -1.01 2.40 -9.75
C GLY A 262 -0.20 1.64 -8.70
N CYS A 263 -0.10 2.18 -7.48
CA CYS A 263 0.72 1.62 -6.40
C CYS A 263 -0.08 0.84 -5.34
N PHE A 264 -1.35 0.50 -5.61
CA PHE A 264 -2.16 -0.32 -4.71
C PHE A 264 -1.49 -1.69 -4.45
N GLU A 265 -1.61 -2.20 -3.23
CA GLU A 265 -1.04 -3.52 -2.85
C GLU A 265 -1.86 -4.67 -3.40
N ALA A 266 -3.19 -4.48 -3.45
CA ALA A 266 -4.15 -5.46 -3.91
C ALA A 266 -5.28 -4.81 -4.72
N ILE A 267 -6.07 -5.64 -5.39
CA ILE A 267 -7.26 -5.22 -6.13
C ILE A 267 -8.43 -6.06 -5.66
N ALA A 268 -9.51 -5.39 -5.26
CA ALA A 268 -10.80 -6.02 -5.02
C ALA A 268 -11.62 -6.02 -6.32
N ALA A 269 -12.27 -7.15 -6.60
CA ALA A 269 -13.11 -7.35 -7.77
C ALA A 269 -14.40 -8.09 -7.37
N MET A 270 -15.54 -7.60 -7.86
CA MET A 270 -16.83 -8.25 -7.67
C MET A 270 -16.94 -9.49 -8.57
N LEU A 271 -17.45 -10.59 -8.00
CA LEU A 271 -17.71 -11.88 -8.66
C LEU A 271 -19.23 -12.15 -8.68
N PRO A 272 -19.92 -11.96 -9.82
CA PRO A 272 -21.37 -12.05 -9.89
C PRO A 272 -21.94 -13.41 -9.51
N GLN A 273 -21.36 -14.51 -9.99
CA GLN A 273 -21.90 -15.86 -9.72
C GLN A 273 -21.70 -16.27 -8.26
N CYS A 274 -20.72 -15.68 -7.59
CA CYS A 274 -20.43 -15.92 -6.18
C CYS A 274 -21.18 -14.96 -5.25
N ASN A 275 -21.88 -13.94 -5.79
CA ASN A 275 -22.48 -12.86 -5.01
C ASN A 275 -21.49 -12.25 -4.00
N GLY A 276 -20.23 -12.10 -4.41
CA GLY A 276 -19.11 -11.85 -3.51
C GLY A 276 -18.00 -11.02 -4.13
N ILE A 277 -16.93 -10.83 -3.36
CA ILE A 277 -15.77 -10.01 -3.68
C ILE A 277 -14.53 -10.89 -3.51
N MET A 278 -13.70 -10.94 -4.54
CA MET A 278 -12.33 -11.47 -4.43
C MET A 278 -11.35 -10.32 -4.23
N VAL A 279 -10.22 -10.61 -3.60
CA VAL A 279 -9.10 -9.65 -3.52
C VAL A 279 -7.80 -10.36 -3.88
N VAL A 280 -7.00 -9.75 -4.76
CA VAL A 280 -5.71 -10.31 -5.22
C VAL A 280 -4.58 -9.30 -5.00
N ASN A 281 -3.50 -9.70 -4.34
CA ASN A 281 -2.31 -8.87 -4.15
C ASN A 281 -1.35 -8.92 -5.36
N ARG A 282 -0.50 -7.91 -5.44
CA ARG A 282 0.47 -7.70 -6.52
C ARG A 282 1.45 -8.85 -6.74
N ASP A 283 1.79 -9.56 -5.68
CA ASP A 283 2.79 -10.64 -5.71
C ASP A 283 2.22 -11.94 -6.31
N TYR A 284 0.89 -12.07 -6.37
CA TYR A 284 0.23 -13.23 -6.94
C TYR A 284 0.22 -13.17 -8.47
N SER A 285 0.90 -14.13 -9.11
CA SER A 285 1.03 -14.21 -10.58
C SER A 285 0.04 -15.15 -11.27
N GLY A 286 -0.78 -15.86 -10.50
CA GLY A 286 -1.73 -16.84 -10.99
C GLY A 286 -2.99 -16.22 -11.62
N MET A 287 -3.88 -17.10 -12.10
CA MET A 287 -5.21 -16.69 -12.54
C MET A 287 -6.11 -16.50 -11.32
N THR A 288 -7.11 -15.63 -11.44
CA THR A 288 -8.08 -15.40 -10.38
C THR A 288 -9.49 -15.71 -10.88
N PRO A 289 -10.46 -15.93 -9.96
CA PRO A 289 -11.84 -16.21 -10.33
C PRO A 289 -12.47 -15.17 -11.26
N SER A 290 -12.00 -13.93 -11.28
CA SER A 290 -12.47 -12.89 -12.22
C SER A 290 -12.07 -13.14 -13.68
N GLY A 291 -11.39 -14.25 -13.99
CA GLY A 291 -10.85 -14.55 -15.32
C GLY A 291 -9.63 -13.71 -15.72
N MET A 292 -9.06 -12.95 -14.79
CA MET A 292 -7.94 -12.05 -15.03
C MET A 292 -6.81 -12.25 -14.02
N LYS A 293 -5.57 -11.99 -14.45
CA LYS A 293 -4.41 -11.86 -13.55
C LYS A 293 -4.40 -10.47 -12.90
N PHE A 294 -3.65 -10.32 -11.80
CA PHE A 294 -3.42 -9.02 -11.16
C PHE A 294 -3.02 -7.93 -12.16
N THR A 295 -2.11 -8.21 -13.10
CA THR A 295 -1.64 -7.21 -14.07
C THR A 295 -2.73 -6.70 -15.00
N SER A 296 -3.68 -7.56 -15.37
CA SER A 296 -4.81 -7.18 -16.22
C SER A 296 -5.82 -6.34 -15.43
N LEU A 297 -6.13 -6.78 -14.21
CA LEU A 297 -6.98 -6.03 -13.27
C LEU A 297 -6.38 -4.65 -12.96
N ALA A 298 -5.06 -4.56 -12.76
CA ALA A 298 -4.36 -3.31 -12.47
C ALA A 298 -4.47 -2.30 -13.61
N GLY A 299 -4.43 -2.78 -14.86
CA GLY A 299 -4.62 -1.93 -16.05
C GLY A 299 -6.04 -1.38 -16.18
N MET A 300 -7.04 -2.05 -15.58
CA MET A 300 -8.44 -1.64 -15.62
C MET A 300 -8.83 -0.75 -14.43
N ALA A 301 -8.35 -1.05 -13.23
CA ALA A 301 -8.68 -0.29 -12.02
C ALA A 301 -7.80 0.96 -11.85
N GLY A 302 -6.58 0.95 -12.38
CA GLY A 302 -5.62 2.06 -12.26
C GLY A 302 -5.90 3.22 -13.21
N GLY A 303 -5.17 4.33 -13.00
CA GLY A 303 -5.18 5.49 -13.89
C GLY A 303 -6.13 6.63 -13.48
N GLY A 304 -6.78 6.54 -12.32
CA GLY A 304 -7.56 7.66 -11.76
C GLY A 304 -9.00 7.75 -12.25
N ALA A 305 -9.56 6.67 -12.82
CA ALA A 305 -10.97 6.54 -13.15
C ALA A 305 -11.73 5.78 -12.03
N GLN A 306 -13.04 6.02 -11.93
CA GLN A 306 -13.92 5.21 -11.07
C GLN A 306 -14.40 4.00 -11.85
N THR A 307 -14.21 2.81 -11.30
CA THR A 307 -14.56 1.55 -11.95
C THR A 307 -15.46 0.74 -11.02
N PRO A 308 -16.79 0.97 -11.01
CA PRO A 308 -17.72 0.16 -10.22
C PRO A 308 -17.46 -1.35 -10.34
N GLY A 309 -17.34 -2.03 -9.20
CA GLY A 309 -16.99 -3.45 -9.13
C GLY A 309 -15.48 -3.74 -9.05
N PHE A 310 -14.60 -2.74 -9.24
CA PHE A 310 -13.14 -2.91 -9.19
C PHE A 310 -12.45 -1.75 -8.49
N ILE A 311 -11.57 -2.04 -7.54
CA ILE A 311 -10.84 -0.99 -6.82
C ILE A 311 -9.48 -1.46 -6.30
N GLY A 312 -8.48 -0.57 -6.38
CA GLY A 312 -7.20 -0.76 -5.70
C GLY A 312 -7.33 -0.57 -4.19
N VAL A 313 -6.79 -1.48 -3.40
CA VAL A 313 -6.85 -1.48 -1.93
C VAL A 313 -5.50 -1.87 -1.32
N SER A 314 -5.32 -1.53 -0.05
CA SER A 314 -4.24 -2.07 0.78
C SER A 314 -4.60 -3.46 1.31
N LYS A 315 -3.61 -4.25 1.72
CA LYS A 315 -3.85 -5.50 2.47
C LYS A 315 -4.48 -5.24 3.85
N HIS A 316 -4.10 -4.14 4.51
CA HIS A 316 -4.62 -3.76 5.83
C HIS A 316 -6.13 -3.50 5.84
N PHE A 317 -6.70 -2.98 4.75
CA PHE A 317 -8.14 -2.74 4.63
C PHE A 317 -8.96 -4.04 4.73
N MET A 318 -8.38 -5.21 4.46
CA MET A 318 -9.07 -6.50 4.50
C MET A 318 -9.52 -6.90 5.91
N THR A 319 -8.92 -6.30 6.94
CA THR A 319 -9.27 -6.55 8.34
C THR A 319 -9.93 -5.33 8.98
N SER A 320 -10.28 -4.32 8.18
CA SER A 320 -10.96 -3.12 8.67
C SER A 320 -12.44 -3.42 8.98
N PRO A 321 -13.01 -2.85 10.06
CA PRO A 321 -14.45 -2.86 10.29
C PRO A 321 -15.25 -2.14 9.18
N LYS A 322 -14.60 -1.28 8.38
CA LYS A 322 -15.19 -0.53 7.25
C LYS A 322 -14.98 -1.18 5.89
N LEU A 323 -14.39 -2.38 5.84
CA LEU A 323 -14.25 -3.14 4.60
C LEU A 323 -15.62 -3.31 3.95
N PHE A 324 -15.84 -2.65 2.80
CA PHE A 324 -17.03 -2.79 1.92
C PHE A 324 -18.37 -2.93 2.67
N VAL A 325 -18.57 -2.20 3.77
CA VAL A 325 -19.75 -2.37 4.62
C VAL A 325 -21.05 -2.03 3.91
N ALA A 326 -21.00 -1.21 2.85
CA ALA A 326 -22.16 -0.97 2.00
C ALA A 326 -22.66 -2.24 1.29
N GLU A 327 -21.75 -3.17 0.97
CA GLU A 327 -22.05 -4.47 0.37
C GLU A 327 -22.26 -5.59 1.41
N GLY A 328 -22.15 -5.29 2.72
CA GLY A 328 -22.21 -6.30 3.80
C GLY A 328 -20.84 -6.77 4.29
N GLY A 329 -19.78 -6.09 3.85
CA GLY A 329 -18.44 -6.16 4.38
C GLY A 329 -17.76 -7.52 4.31
N LEU A 330 -17.10 -7.92 5.41
CA LEU A 330 -16.21 -9.10 5.39
C LEU A 330 -16.92 -10.38 4.92
N GLN A 331 -18.22 -10.52 5.18
CA GLN A 331 -19.01 -11.67 4.73
C GLN A 331 -19.09 -11.82 3.20
N ARG A 332 -18.74 -10.77 2.44
CA ARG A 332 -18.61 -10.80 0.98
C ARG A 332 -17.26 -11.29 0.48
N MET A 333 -16.25 -11.43 1.34
CA MET A 333 -14.92 -11.90 0.95
C MET A 333 -14.98 -13.38 0.59
N VAL A 334 -14.94 -13.72 -0.70
CA VAL A 334 -15.07 -15.12 -1.14
C VAL A 334 -13.75 -15.74 -1.56
N TRP A 335 -12.75 -14.94 -1.90
CA TRP A 335 -11.47 -15.45 -2.40
C TRP A 335 -10.29 -14.53 -2.09
N LEU A 336 -9.20 -15.11 -1.62
CA LEU A 336 -7.90 -14.48 -1.39
C LEU A 336 -6.77 -15.43 -1.83
N PRO A 337 -5.63 -14.94 -2.36
CA PRO A 337 -4.44 -15.76 -2.51
C PRO A 337 -4.02 -16.30 -1.13
N LYS A 338 -3.66 -17.59 -1.06
CA LYS A 338 -3.25 -18.23 0.19
C LYS A 338 -2.12 -17.48 0.89
N MET A 339 -1.14 -16.99 0.13
CA MET A 339 -0.04 -16.20 0.67
C MET A 339 -0.51 -14.94 1.41
N MET A 340 -1.47 -14.21 0.85
CA MET A 340 -2.01 -13.00 1.45
C MET A 340 -2.90 -13.34 2.64
N LYS A 341 -3.70 -14.41 2.52
CA LYS A 341 -4.58 -14.90 3.58
C LYS A 341 -3.79 -15.31 4.84
N GLU A 342 -2.66 -16.01 4.66
CA GLU A 342 -1.77 -16.38 5.76
C GLU A 342 -1.00 -15.17 6.32
N GLU A 343 -0.61 -14.20 5.48
CA GLU A 343 0.05 -12.96 5.90
C GLU A 343 -0.82 -12.13 6.87
N ILE A 344 -2.13 -12.06 6.63
CA ILE A 344 -3.06 -11.30 7.47
C ILE A 344 -3.84 -12.16 8.48
N LYS A 345 -3.45 -13.43 8.64
CA LYS A 345 -4.22 -14.47 9.35
C LYS A 345 -4.70 -14.05 10.73
N ASP A 346 -3.79 -13.62 11.59
CA ASP A 346 -4.13 -13.31 12.98
C ASP A 346 -5.16 -12.18 13.07
N LYS A 347 -4.96 -11.10 12.30
CA LYS A 347 -5.89 -9.96 12.24
C LYS A 347 -7.22 -10.34 11.59
N LEU A 348 -7.19 -11.15 10.53
CA LEU A 348 -8.41 -11.60 9.84
C LEU A 348 -9.24 -12.54 10.71
N MET A 349 -8.60 -13.48 11.42
CA MET A 349 -9.28 -14.37 12.37
C MET A 349 -9.90 -13.59 13.52
N GLU A 350 -9.23 -12.54 14.01
CA GLU A 350 -9.83 -11.67 15.03
C GLU A 350 -11.07 -10.94 14.49
N ARG A 351 -10.97 -10.37 13.28
CA ARG A 351 -12.11 -9.73 12.62
C ARG A 351 -13.27 -10.71 12.35
N CYS A 352 -12.98 -11.97 12.05
CA CYS A 352 -13.96 -13.05 11.94
C CYS A 352 -14.70 -13.28 13.27
N LYS A 353 -13.99 -13.33 14.41
CA LYS A 353 -14.63 -13.42 15.74
C LYS A 353 -15.49 -12.22 16.05
N GLU A 354 -15.01 -11.02 15.71
CA GLU A 354 -15.72 -9.77 15.99
C GLU A 354 -17.02 -9.63 15.16
N ILE A 355 -17.14 -10.26 13.97
CA ILE A 355 -18.43 -10.36 13.24
C ILE A 355 -19.29 -11.55 13.73
N GLY A 356 -18.85 -12.30 14.75
CA GLY A 356 -19.55 -13.47 15.27
C GLY A 356 -19.43 -14.73 14.41
N MET A 357 -18.43 -14.81 13.53
CA MET A 357 -18.20 -15.94 12.61
C MET A 357 -16.74 -16.44 12.67
N PRO A 358 -16.29 -17.02 13.80
CA PRO A 358 -14.89 -17.45 13.98
C PRO A 358 -14.40 -18.45 12.91
N GLU A 359 -15.30 -19.25 12.35
CA GLU A 359 -15.04 -20.21 11.28
C GLU A 359 -14.89 -19.58 9.88
N PHE A 360 -15.26 -18.30 9.73
CA PHE A 360 -15.32 -17.64 8.42
C PHE A 360 -13.96 -17.59 7.71
N TYR A 361 -12.86 -17.57 8.47
CA TYR A 361 -11.51 -17.65 7.89
C TYR A 361 -11.39 -18.85 6.94
N ASP A 362 -11.85 -20.04 7.34
CA ASP A 362 -11.76 -21.26 6.54
C ASP A 362 -12.77 -21.31 5.39
N MET A 363 -13.79 -20.45 5.43
CA MET A 363 -14.80 -20.36 4.37
C MET A 363 -14.33 -19.51 3.18
N ILE A 364 -13.31 -18.66 3.35
CA ILE A 364 -12.74 -17.86 2.25
C ILE A 364 -11.88 -18.77 1.36
N ALA A 365 -12.22 -18.89 0.09
CA ALA A 365 -11.48 -19.71 -0.86
C ALA A 365 -10.09 -19.15 -1.17
N THR A 366 -9.23 -20.02 -1.67
CA THR A 366 -7.90 -19.67 -2.22
C THR A 366 -7.69 -20.34 -3.58
N GLU A 367 -6.54 -20.13 -4.19
CA GLU A 367 -6.15 -20.84 -5.41
C GLU A 367 -6.13 -22.38 -5.26
N GLU A 368 -6.08 -22.91 -4.02
CA GLU A 368 -6.19 -24.35 -3.76
C GLU A 368 -7.62 -24.89 -3.93
N ASN A 369 -8.63 -24.00 -3.90
CA ASN A 369 -10.04 -24.36 -4.08
C ASN A 369 -10.53 -24.12 -5.51
N GLY A 370 -9.84 -23.26 -6.27
CA GLY A 370 -10.17 -22.94 -7.65
C GLY A 370 -9.67 -21.56 -8.07
N THR A 371 -9.69 -21.33 -9.38
CA THR A 371 -9.33 -20.03 -10.00
C THR A 371 -10.38 -19.55 -11.00
N THR A 372 -11.57 -20.15 -10.98
CA THR A 372 -12.75 -19.75 -11.77
C THR A 372 -13.95 -19.56 -10.85
N GLU A 373 -14.91 -18.70 -11.23
CA GLU A 373 -16.13 -18.49 -10.42
C GLU A 373 -16.92 -19.79 -10.19
N GLU A 374 -16.95 -20.71 -11.16
CA GLU A 374 -17.65 -21.99 -11.03
C GLU A 374 -17.06 -22.88 -9.94
N GLU A 375 -15.73 -23.00 -9.89
CA GLU A 375 -15.01 -23.76 -8.85
C GLU A 375 -15.21 -23.13 -7.47
N ILE A 376 -15.10 -21.80 -7.38
CA ILE A 376 -15.30 -21.07 -6.12
C ILE A 376 -16.73 -21.21 -5.62
N LEU A 377 -17.72 -21.09 -6.50
CA LEU A 377 -19.12 -21.28 -6.15
C LEU A 377 -19.41 -22.69 -5.63
N ALA A 378 -18.79 -23.72 -6.22
CA ALA A 378 -18.91 -25.09 -5.73
C ALA A 378 -18.32 -25.27 -4.32
N PHE A 379 -17.16 -24.66 -4.06
CA PHE A 379 -16.55 -24.63 -2.72
C PHE A 379 -17.44 -23.88 -1.72
N MET A 380 -17.91 -22.68 -2.07
CA MET A 380 -18.79 -21.87 -1.23
C MET A 380 -20.06 -22.61 -0.80
N LYS A 381 -20.70 -23.36 -1.72
CA LYS A 381 -21.86 -24.20 -1.41
C LYS A 381 -21.53 -25.31 -0.41
N LYS A 382 -20.36 -25.94 -0.55
CA LYS A 382 -19.90 -27.02 0.34
C LYS A 382 -19.66 -26.51 1.76
N VAL A 383 -19.09 -25.33 1.91
CA VAL A 383 -18.78 -24.74 3.22
C VAL A 383 -19.93 -23.90 3.78
N GLY A 384 -20.99 -23.66 3.02
CA GLY A 384 -22.13 -22.83 3.45
C GLY A 384 -21.78 -21.35 3.56
N HIS A 385 -21.04 -20.81 2.59
CA HIS A 385 -20.56 -19.42 2.63
C HIS A 385 -21.71 -18.39 2.71
N PRO A 386 -21.69 -17.42 3.66
CA PRO A 386 -22.80 -16.51 3.93
C PRO A 386 -23.19 -15.65 2.73
N ALA A 387 -22.23 -15.22 1.91
CA ALA A 387 -22.48 -14.45 0.68
C ALA A 387 -23.56 -15.05 -0.25
N LEU A 388 -23.76 -16.37 -0.23
CA LEU A 388 -24.78 -17.04 -1.06
C LEU A 388 -26.21 -16.74 -0.62
N GLU A 389 -26.42 -16.39 0.66
CA GLU A 389 -27.74 -16.13 1.25
C GLU A 389 -28.00 -14.63 1.44
N MET A 390 -27.02 -13.78 1.14
CA MET A 390 -27.16 -12.33 1.20
C MET A 390 -27.89 -11.78 -0.03
N GLU A 391 -28.41 -10.56 0.08
CA GLU A 391 -29.02 -9.85 -1.06
C GLU A 391 -28.08 -9.82 -2.28
N ALA A 392 -28.63 -9.91 -3.48
CA ALA A 392 -27.83 -9.86 -4.70
C ALA A 392 -27.15 -8.49 -4.86
N LEU A 393 -25.85 -8.47 -5.15
CA LEU A 393 -25.10 -7.24 -5.40
C LEU A 393 -25.37 -6.63 -6.79
N VAL A 394 -25.84 -7.44 -7.74
CA VAL A 394 -26.16 -7.07 -9.14
C VAL A 394 -27.41 -7.76 -9.64
#